data_AF-A0A0L7QUY1-F1
#
_entry.id   AF-A0A0L7QUY1-F1
#
_cell.length_a   1.000
_cell.length_b   1.000
_cell.length_c   1.000
_cell.angle_alpha   90.00
_cell.angle_beta   90.00
_cell.angle_gamma   90.00
#
_symmetry.space_group_name_H-M   'P 1'
#
loop_
_entity.id
_entity.type
_entity.pdbx_description
1 polymer ?
#
loop_
_entity_poly.entity_id
_entity_poly.type
_entity_poly.pdbx_seq_one_letter_code
_entity_poly.pdbx_strand_id
1 'polypeptide(L)'
;MAIFKPTSSRTGYLFAVLNPFETVVQLGIRISDGPGTNQNVSLIYTNSDLHSHSEEVAKFTVPKLSKKWSKIVIKVSTTDVTLYLNCHEMARQRVIRIPLELVFDTASTLYIAQAGPHIQEKYDVSTQATLLLVITVEIDVIVGTALN
;
A
#
# COMPACT_ATOMS: atom_id res chain seq x y z
N MET A 1 -8.76 -1.19 -3.24
CA MET A 1 -9.17 0.09 -3.87
C MET A 1 -9.12 1.20 -2.83
N ALA A 2 -8.62 2.38 -3.18
CA ALA A 2 -8.67 3.59 -2.35
C ALA A 2 -9.13 4.79 -3.17
N ILE A 3 -9.99 5.63 -2.60
CA ILE A 3 -10.42 6.92 -3.18
C ILE A 3 -10.03 8.02 -2.19
N PHE A 4 -9.29 9.02 -2.64
CA PHE A 4 -8.71 10.02 -1.75
C PHE A 4 -8.41 11.34 -2.46
N LYS A 5 -8.29 12.41 -1.68
CA LYS A 5 -7.85 13.73 -2.14
C LYS A 5 -6.76 14.25 -1.20
N PRO A 6 -5.47 14.13 -1.58
CA PRO A 6 -4.38 14.69 -0.79
C PRO A 6 -4.42 16.22 -0.82
N THR A 7 -4.06 16.90 0.26
CA THR A 7 -3.96 18.37 0.28
C THR A 7 -2.56 18.86 -0.10
N SER A 8 -1.55 18.00 0.04
CA SER A 8 -0.15 18.26 -0.33
C SER A 8 0.43 17.12 -1.17
N SER A 9 1.66 17.28 -1.67
CA SER A 9 2.41 16.19 -2.30
C SER A 9 3.34 15.47 -1.32
N ARG A 10 3.19 15.70 -0.01
CA ARG A 10 4.06 15.07 0.98
C ARG A 10 3.99 13.56 0.88
N THR A 11 5.15 12.95 1.12
CA THR A 11 5.28 11.51 1.24
C THR A 11 4.50 11.03 2.45
N GLY A 12 3.78 9.91 2.31
CA GLY A 12 3.00 9.32 3.39
C GLY A 12 2.32 8.02 2.99
N TYR A 13 1.77 7.32 3.99
CA TYR A 13 1.01 6.09 3.77
C TYR A 13 -0.47 6.39 3.63
N LEU A 14 -1.13 5.82 2.62
CA LEU A 14 -2.59 5.76 2.58
C LEU A 14 -3.11 4.81 3.66
N PHE A 15 -2.43 3.68 3.83
CA PHE A 15 -2.56 2.80 4.98
C PHE A 15 -1.27 2.01 5.16
N ALA A 16 -1.07 1.51 6.37
CA ALA A 16 0.03 0.63 6.72
C ALA A 16 -0.41 -0.33 7.84
N VAL A 17 -0.19 -1.62 7.65
CA VAL A 17 -0.24 -2.64 8.69
C VAL A 17 1.18 -2.80 9.20
N LEU A 18 1.39 -2.49 10.48
CA LEU A 18 2.69 -2.57 11.12
C LEU A 18 2.79 -3.83 11.97
N ASN A 19 4.02 -4.34 12.11
CA ASN A 19 4.34 -5.40 13.06
C ASN A 19 4.05 -4.95 14.52
N PRO A 20 4.02 -5.88 15.50
CA PRO A 20 3.67 -5.56 16.89
C PRO A 20 4.56 -4.50 17.56
N PHE A 21 5.80 -4.33 17.09
CA PHE A 21 6.72 -3.31 17.58
C PHE A 21 6.57 -1.95 16.89
N GLU A 22 5.69 -1.87 15.89
CA GLU A 22 5.43 -0.68 15.09
C GLU A 22 6.64 -0.14 14.31
N THR A 23 7.63 -0.98 14.03
CA THR A 23 8.90 -0.61 13.38
C THR A 23 9.00 -1.04 11.91
N VAL A 24 8.15 -1.98 11.48
CA VAL A 24 8.15 -2.52 10.11
C VAL A 24 6.73 -2.49 9.55
N VAL A 25 6.56 -1.94 8.35
CA VAL A 25 5.32 -2.03 7.59
C VAL A 25 5.28 -3.41 6.91
N GLN A 26 4.40 -4.29 7.36
CA GLN A 26 4.19 -5.62 6.80
C GLN A 26 3.36 -5.57 5.52
N LEU A 27 2.41 -4.64 5.43
CA LEU A 27 1.62 -4.36 4.23
C LEU A 27 1.25 -2.88 4.21
N GLY A 28 1.38 -2.20 3.08
CA GLY A 28 0.89 -0.83 2.98
C GLY A 28 0.94 -0.26 1.59
N ILE A 29 0.24 0.85 1.39
CA ILE A 29 0.38 1.66 0.18
C ILE A 29 0.99 3.00 0.54
N ARG A 30 2.20 3.22 0.03
CA ARG A 30 2.97 4.44 0.25
C ARG A 30 2.91 5.34 -0.97
N ILE A 31 2.64 6.62 -0.75
CA ILE A 31 2.75 7.66 -1.75
C ILE A 31 4.02 8.43 -1.47
N SER A 32 4.91 8.58 -2.45
CA SER A 32 6.15 9.32 -2.30
C SER A 32 6.44 10.22 -3.50
N ASP A 33 7.45 11.07 -3.39
CA ASP A 33 7.91 11.87 -4.52
C ASP A 33 8.45 11.00 -5.65
N GLY A 34 8.18 11.40 -6.89
CA GLY A 34 8.66 10.75 -8.10
C GLY A 34 9.44 11.71 -9.01
N PRO A 35 9.88 11.23 -10.18
CA PRO A 35 10.64 12.05 -11.12
C PRO A 35 9.86 13.31 -11.55
N GLY A 36 10.51 14.47 -11.51
CA GLY A 36 9.92 15.75 -11.91
C GLY A 36 8.78 16.17 -10.98
N THR A 37 7.57 16.30 -11.53
CA THR A 37 6.37 16.65 -10.75
C THR A 37 5.48 15.45 -10.43
N ASN A 38 5.90 14.26 -10.86
CA ASN A 38 5.17 13.01 -10.63
C ASN A 38 5.32 12.54 -9.19
N GLN A 39 4.47 11.59 -8.81
CA GLN A 39 4.55 10.89 -7.54
C GLN A 39 4.69 9.39 -7.79
N ASN A 40 5.14 8.65 -6.79
CA ASN A 40 5.20 7.21 -6.82
C ASN A 40 4.12 6.62 -5.92
N VAL A 41 3.45 5.58 -6.41
CA VAL A 41 2.59 4.71 -5.63
C VAL A 41 3.32 3.39 -5.46
N SER A 42 3.57 3.03 -4.21
CA SER A 42 4.36 1.87 -3.85
C SER A 42 3.54 0.88 -3.04
N LEU A 43 3.58 -0.39 -3.43
CA LEU A 43 3.09 -1.50 -2.61
C LEU A 43 4.23 -1.93 -1.70
N ILE A 44 4.01 -1.81 -0.39
CA ILE A 44 4.89 -2.33 0.64
C ILE A 44 4.36 -3.69 1.06
N TYR A 45 5.23 -4.69 1.08
CA TYR A 45 4.95 -6.03 1.60
C TYR A 45 6.24 -6.58 2.19
N THR A 46 6.18 -7.05 3.44
CA THR A 46 7.36 -7.50 4.16
C THR A 46 7.02 -8.63 5.10
N ASN A 47 7.80 -9.71 5.01
CA ASN A 47 7.82 -10.72 6.06
C ASN A 47 8.68 -10.22 7.22
N SER A 48 8.02 -9.67 8.25
CA SER A 48 8.66 -9.06 9.42
C SER A 48 9.39 -10.04 10.33
N ASP A 49 9.19 -11.35 10.19
CA ASP A 49 9.91 -12.37 10.96
C ASP A 49 11.33 -12.58 10.40
N LEU A 50 11.50 -12.31 9.11
CA LEU A 50 12.77 -12.47 8.39
C LEU A 50 13.49 -11.14 8.14
N HIS A 51 12.76 -10.03 8.06
CA HIS A 51 13.30 -8.73 7.68
C HIS A 51 13.05 -7.67 8.75
N SER A 52 14.10 -6.92 9.08
CA SER A 52 14.06 -5.82 10.05
C SER A 52 13.68 -4.46 9.44
N HIS A 53 13.44 -4.41 8.13
CA HIS A 53 13.12 -3.19 7.39
C HIS A 53 11.96 -3.43 6.43
N SER A 54 11.20 -2.37 6.15
CA SER A 54 10.06 -2.44 5.23
C SER A 54 10.56 -2.52 3.78
N GLU A 55 9.92 -3.37 2.99
CA GLU A 55 10.28 -3.67 1.61
C GLU A 55 9.22 -3.21 0.61
N GLU A 56 9.69 -2.58 -0.45
CA GLU A 56 8.86 -2.14 -1.57
C GLU A 56 8.86 -3.22 -2.65
N VAL A 57 7.74 -3.90 -2.83
CA VAL A 57 7.62 -5.01 -3.81
C VAL A 57 7.21 -4.53 -5.19
N ALA A 58 6.56 -3.37 -5.28
CA ALA A 58 6.22 -2.74 -6.56
C ALA A 58 6.13 -1.23 -6.42
N LYS A 59 6.55 -0.51 -7.46
CA LYS A 59 6.55 0.96 -7.49
C LYS A 59 6.15 1.47 -8.85
N PHE A 60 5.19 2.38 -8.85
CA PHE A 60 4.62 2.94 -10.07
C PHE A 60 4.68 4.46 -10.03
N THR A 61 5.28 5.06 -11.05
CA THR A 61 5.22 6.52 -11.22
C THR A 61 3.88 6.92 -11.82
N VAL A 62 3.21 7.87 -11.19
CA VAL A 62 1.93 8.42 -11.60
C VAL A 62 1.98 9.95 -11.67
N PRO A 63 1.09 10.58 -12.46
CA PRO A 63 0.93 12.02 -12.42
C PRO A 63 0.61 12.51 -11.00
N LYS A 64 1.10 13.69 -10.64
CA LYS A 64 0.87 14.35 -9.34
C LYS A 64 -0.55 14.15 -8.81
N LEU A 65 -0.72 13.61 -7.61
CA LEU A 65 -2.02 13.28 -7.00
C LEU A 65 -2.58 14.41 -6.13
N SER A 66 -1.72 15.33 -5.67
CA SER A 66 -2.10 16.41 -4.74
C SER A 66 -3.24 17.30 -5.27
N LYS A 67 -4.11 17.75 -4.38
CA LYS A 67 -5.20 18.71 -4.59
C LYS A 67 -6.29 18.25 -5.56
N LYS A 68 -6.30 16.99 -5.98
CA LYS A 68 -7.34 16.40 -6.83
C LYS A 68 -7.81 15.04 -6.28
N TRP A 69 -9.04 14.68 -6.61
CA TRP A 69 -9.55 13.34 -6.31
C TRP A 69 -8.85 12.31 -7.18
N SER A 70 -8.42 11.23 -6.55
CA SER A 70 -7.76 10.11 -7.20
C SER A 70 -8.38 8.81 -6.70
N LYS A 71 -8.65 7.90 -7.63
CA LYS A 71 -9.05 6.52 -7.34
C LYS A 71 -7.91 5.60 -7.75
N ILE A 72 -7.34 4.86 -6.82
CA ILE A 72 -6.33 3.83 -7.12
C ILE A 72 -6.86 2.44 -6.85
N VAL A 73 -6.43 1.49 -7.67
CA VAL A 73 -6.61 0.06 -7.45
C VAL A 73 -5.27 -0.62 -7.69
N ILE A 74 -4.79 -1.38 -6.72
CA ILE A 74 -3.65 -2.26 -6.90
C ILE A 74 -4.20 -3.68 -6.98
N LYS A 75 -3.97 -4.33 -8.11
CA LYS A 75 -4.29 -5.72 -8.34
C LYS A 75 -3.01 -6.53 -8.22
N VAL A 76 -3.02 -7.52 -7.33
CA VAL A 76 -1.91 -8.45 -7.13
C VAL A 76 -2.33 -9.79 -7.71
N SER A 77 -1.60 -10.29 -8.71
CA SER A 77 -1.73 -11.65 -9.24
C SER A 77 -0.60 -12.53 -8.70
N THR A 78 -0.49 -13.75 -9.22
CA THR A 78 0.60 -14.67 -8.90
C THR A 78 1.98 -14.15 -9.30
N THR A 79 2.07 -13.41 -10.41
CA THR A 79 3.32 -13.00 -11.06
C THR A 79 3.47 -11.50 -11.20
N ASP A 80 2.41 -10.73 -10.97
CA ASP A 80 2.38 -9.31 -11.31
C ASP A 80 1.64 -8.48 -10.27
N VAL A 81 2.09 -7.24 -10.11
CA VAL A 81 1.32 -6.16 -9.48
C VAL A 81 0.95 -5.16 -10.57
N THR A 82 -0.33 -4.83 -10.67
CA THR A 82 -0.86 -3.85 -11.63
C THR A 82 -1.49 -2.69 -10.88
N LEU A 83 -1.11 -1.46 -11.21
CA LEU A 83 -1.75 -0.26 -10.70
C LEU A 83 -2.75 0.29 -11.73
N TYR A 84 -3.96 0.55 -11.27
CA TYR A 84 -4.94 1.36 -11.97
C TYR A 84 -5.12 2.70 -11.28
N LEU A 85 -5.17 3.79 -12.05
CA LEU A 85 -5.50 5.14 -11.59
C LEU A 85 -6.70 5.65 -12.37
N ASN A 86 -7.75 6.08 -11.66
CA ASN A 86 -9.00 6.58 -12.24
C ASN A 86 -9.54 5.64 -13.34
N CYS A 87 -9.57 4.33 -13.03
CA CYS A 87 -10.03 3.25 -13.91
C CYS A 87 -9.15 2.95 -15.13
N HIS A 88 -7.97 3.56 -15.26
CA HIS A 88 -7.01 3.28 -16.34
C HIS A 88 -5.83 2.48 -15.80
N GLU A 89 -5.39 1.45 -16.52
CA GLU A 89 -4.17 0.72 -16.20
C GLU A 89 -2.97 1.64 -16.41
N MET A 90 -2.19 1.88 -15.36
CA MET A 90 -1.01 2.73 -15.42
C MET A 90 0.22 1.95 -15.82
N ALA A 91 0.47 0.85 -15.11
CA ALA A 91 1.62 -0.01 -15.32
C ALA A 91 1.44 -1.34 -14.60
N ARG A 92 2.21 -2.32 -15.06
CA ARG A 92 2.32 -3.66 -14.49
C ARG A 92 3.78 -3.98 -14.24
N GLN A 93 4.09 -4.48 -13.05
CA GLN A 93 5.43 -4.90 -12.65
C GLN A 93 5.38 -6.38 -12.29
N ARG A 94 6.28 -7.17 -12.87
CA ARG A 94 6.48 -8.57 -12.47
C ARG A 94 7.07 -8.62 -11.07
N VAL A 95 6.52 -9.48 -10.23
CA VAL A 95 6.99 -9.71 -8.87
C VAL A 95 7.08 -11.21 -8.60
N ILE A 96 7.96 -11.59 -7.67
CA ILE A 96 8.01 -12.94 -7.13
C ILE A 96 7.44 -12.85 -5.72
N ARG A 97 6.38 -13.60 -5.45
CA ARG A 97 5.72 -13.60 -4.13
C ARG A 97 6.40 -14.61 -3.21
N ILE A 98 7.25 -14.11 -2.31
CA ILE A 98 7.89 -14.92 -1.28
C ILE A 98 7.79 -14.14 0.05
N PRO A 99 7.02 -14.63 1.04
CA PRO A 99 6.12 -15.79 0.97
C PRO A 99 4.89 -15.56 0.07
N LEU A 100 4.20 -16.64 -0.30
CA LEU A 100 2.97 -16.57 -1.11
C LEU A 100 1.78 -16.06 -0.30
N GLU A 101 1.78 -16.40 0.99
CA GLU A 101 0.76 -16.01 1.95
C GLU A 101 1.19 -14.78 2.74
N LEU A 102 0.22 -13.94 3.06
CA LEU A 102 0.40 -12.81 3.95
C LEU A 102 -0.17 -13.19 5.31
N VAL A 103 0.72 -13.38 6.28
CA VAL A 103 0.35 -13.68 7.66
C VAL A 103 0.71 -12.46 8.50
N PHE A 104 -0.26 -11.99 9.27
CA PHE A 104 -0.05 -10.94 10.25
C PHE A 104 -0.05 -11.55 11.66
N ASP A 105 0.73 -10.96 12.55
CA ASP A 105 0.59 -11.25 13.96
C ASP A 105 -0.74 -10.65 14.46
N THR A 106 -1.35 -11.28 15.46
CA THR A 106 -2.56 -10.77 16.10
C THR A 106 -2.38 -9.38 16.74
N ALA A 107 -1.15 -9.03 17.10
CA ALA A 107 -0.77 -7.72 17.64
C ALA A 107 -0.34 -6.71 16.55
N SER A 108 -0.45 -7.06 15.27
CA SER A 108 -0.22 -6.11 14.18
C SER A 108 -1.32 -5.03 14.15
N THR A 109 -0.92 -3.79 13.85
CA THR A 109 -1.83 -2.63 13.90
C THR A 109 -2.04 -2.04 12.51
N LEU A 110 -3.30 -1.85 12.12
CA LEU A 110 -3.67 -1.11 10.92
C LEU A 110 -3.74 0.40 11.21
N TYR A 111 -2.95 1.15 10.46
CA TYR A 111 -3.00 2.61 10.39
C TYR A 111 -3.58 3.07 9.07
N ILE A 112 -4.34 4.16 9.15
CA ILE A 112 -4.92 4.84 8.00
C ILE A 112 -4.32 6.24 7.93
N ALA A 113 -3.89 6.66 6.74
CA ALA A 113 -3.23 7.94 6.48
C ALA A 113 -1.93 8.18 7.29
N GLN A 114 -1.27 7.14 7.79
CA GLN A 114 0.01 7.19 8.52
C GLN A 114 0.61 5.78 8.67
N ALA A 115 1.82 5.67 9.21
CA ALA A 115 2.49 4.43 9.58
C ALA A 115 2.97 4.46 11.05
N GLY A 116 2.04 4.60 11.99
CA GLY A 116 2.37 4.55 13.42
C GLY A 116 3.31 5.64 13.95
N PRO A 117 3.61 5.63 15.25
CA PRO A 117 4.42 6.66 15.89
C PRO A 117 5.93 6.54 15.61
N HIS A 118 6.42 5.34 15.34
CA HIS A 118 7.85 5.09 15.12
C HIS A 118 8.28 5.35 13.66
N ILE A 119 7.50 4.91 12.66
CA ILE A 119 7.79 5.16 11.23
C ILE A 119 7.24 6.52 10.79
N GLN A 120 6.11 6.96 11.38
CA GLN A 120 5.46 8.25 11.09
C GLN A 120 4.88 8.32 9.67
N GLU A 121 5.34 9.26 8.84
CA GLU A 121 4.87 9.46 7.46
C GLU A 121 3.35 9.66 7.35
N LYS A 122 2.85 10.64 8.12
CA LYS A 122 1.45 11.10 8.03
C LYS A 122 1.16 11.62 6.63
N TYR A 123 0.02 11.19 6.09
CA TYR A 123 -0.43 11.59 4.79
C TYR A 123 -1.54 12.62 4.89
N ASP A 124 -1.31 13.82 4.34
CA ASP A 124 -2.26 14.91 4.41
C ASP A 124 -3.43 14.68 3.43
N VAL A 125 -4.52 14.08 3.92
CA VAL A 125 -5.79 13.93 3.19
C VAL A 125 -6.80 14.98 3.62
N SER A 126 -7.64 15.42 2.68
CA SER A 126 -8.72 16.37 2.97
C SER A 126 -9.66 15.80 4.04
N THR A 127 -10.15 16.62 4.97
CA THR A 127 -11.12 16.21 6.01
C THR A 127 -12.48 15.80 5.44
N GLN A 128 -12.81 16.23 4.22
CA GLN A 128 -13.97 15.74 3.46
C GLN A 128 -13.65 14.47 2.64
N ALA A 129 -12.40 14.02 2.64
CA ALA A 129 -12.03 12.80 1.96
C ALA A 129 -12.51 11.59 2.78
N THR A 130 -13.56 10.94 2.29
CA THR A 130 -13.85 9.57 2.70
C THR A 130 -12.74 8.70 2.12
N LEU A 131 -11.74 8.36 2.94
CA LEU A 131 -10.80 7.31 2.57
C LEU A 131 -11.51 5.97 2.67
N LEU A 132 -12.25 5.64 1.60
CA LEU A 132 -12.84 4.33 1.45
C LEU A 132 -11.73 3.39 0.98
N LEU A 133 -11.09 2.74 1.94
CA LEU A 133 -10.15 1.66 1.68
C LEU A 133 -10.92 0.34 1.67
N VAL A 134 -11.17 -0.17 0.47
CA VAL A 134 -11.63 -1.55 0.30
C VAL A 134 -10.40 -2.39 0.03
N ILE A 135 -9.88 -3.08 1.04
CA ILE A 135 -8.87 -4.11 0.85
C ILE A 135 -9.59 -5.38 0.42
N THR A 136 -10.01 -5.44 -0.84
CA THR A 136 -10.20 -6.72 -1.52
C THR A 136 -8.84 -7.17 -1.99
N VAL A 137 -8.05 -7.73 -1.08
CA VAL A 137 -7.19 -8.83 -1.50
C VAL A 137 -8.19 -9.89 -1.98
N GLU A 138 -8.04 -10.44 -3.18
CA GLU A 138 -8.70 -11.72 -3.47
C GLU A 138 -8.10 -12.70 -2.45
N ILE A 139 -8.79 -12.83 -1.32
CA ILE A 139 -8.45 -13.66 -0.16
C ILE A 139 -8.68 -15.15 -0.50
N ASP A 140 -8.78 -15.51 -1.79
CA ASP A 140 -8.64 -16.90 -2.22
C ASP A 140 -7.22 -17.46 -1.98
N VAL A 141 -6.27 -16.63 -1.51
CA VAL A 141 -4.88 -17.04 -1.23
C VAL A 141 -4.57 -17.13 0.29
N ILE A 142 -5.48 -16.83 1.22
CA ILE A 142 -5.16 -16.89 2.67
C ILE A 142 -5.96 -17.97 3.43
N VAL A 143 -7.01 -18.56 2.83
CA VAL A 143 -7.84 -19.58 3.52
C VAL A 143 -7.93 -20.91 2.75
N GLY A 144 -7.38 -21.00 1.54
CA GLY A 144 -7.71 -22.05 0.55
C GLY A 144 -6.91 -23.35 0.54
N THR A 145 -5.85 -23.51 1.34
CA THR A 145 -5.07 -24.78 1.38
C THR A 145 -5.05 -25.45 2.75
N ALA A 146 -5.80 -24.92 3.73
CA ALA A 146 -6.03 -25.59 5.01
C ALA A 146 -7.15 -26.67 4.96
N LEU A 147 -7.66 -27.00 3.77
CA LEU A 147 -8.54 -28.14 3.53
C LEU A 147 -8.03 -28.96 2.35
N ASN A 148 -7.01 -29.79 2.61
CA ASN A 148 -6.80 -31.09 1.96
C ASN A 148 -6.07 -32.02 2.93
#